data_AF-A0A392RUX3-F1
#
_entry.id   AF-A0A392RUX3-F1
#
_cell.length_a   1.000
_cell.length_b   1.000
_cell.length_c   1.000
_cell.angle_alpha   90.00
_cell.angle_beta   90.00
_cell.angle_gamma   90.00
#
_symmetry.space_group_name_H-M   'P 1'
#
loop_
_entity.id
_entity.type
_entity.pdbx_description
1 polymer ?
#
loop_
_entity_poly.entity_id
_entity_poly.type
_entity_poly.pdbx_seq_one_letter_code
_entity_poly.pdbx_strand_id
1 'polypeptide(L)'
;FNPSKSLTYSPSCREPCYFDDYCNKCKPATYSVSYADKSFSSGTVGSDMVIFETGDEGITLLTNIEFGCAHDPCYNGVLGLGT
;
A
#
# COMPACT_ATOMS: atom_id res chain seq x y z
N PHE A 1 -0.03 -5.00 9.35
CA PHE A 1 -0.04 -3.51 9.32
C PHE A 1 -1.44 -3.02 9.67
N ASN A 2 -1.59 -1.97 10.47
CA ASN A 2 -2.91 -1.38 10.78
C ASN A 2 -2.94 0.11 10.37
N PRO A 3 -3.57 0.43 9.22
CA PRO A 3 -3.61 1.79 8.70
C PRO A 3 -4.18 2.82 9.69
N SER A 4 -5.17 2.45 10.52
CA SER A 4 -5.81 3.40 11.44
C SER A 4 -4.94 3.81 12.62
N LYS A 5 -3.82 3.12 12.83
CA LYS A 5 -2.83 3.45 13.87
C LYS A 5 -1.66 4.27 13.33
N SER A 6 -1.56 4.46 12.03
CA SER A 6 -0.53 5.28 11.41
C SER A 6 -1.01 6.72 11.28
N LEU A 7 -0.15 7.68 11.63
CA LEU A 7 -0.41 9.11 11.47
C LEU A 7 -0.04 9.62 10.07
N THR A 8 0.73 8.83 9.32
CA THR A 8 1.27 9.17 8.00
C THR A 8 0.63 8.34 6.87
N TYR A 9 -0.21 7.37 7.22
CA TYR A 9 -0.93 6.59 6.23
C TYR A 9 -1.97 7.44 5.51
N SER A 10 -1.97 7.34 4.18
CA SER A 10 -2.98 7.92 3.31
C SER A 10 -3.52 6.85 2.37
N PRO A 11 -4.84 6.59 2.33
CA PRO A 11 -5.40 5.70 1.33
C PRO A 11 -5.26 6.32 -0.07
N SER A 12 -4.88 5.51 -1.06
CA SER A 12 -4.89 5.95 -2.45
C SER A 12 -6.34 5.94 -2.94
N CYS A 13 -6.89 7.10 -3.27
CA CYS A 13 -8.27 7.26 -3.72
C CYS A 13 -8.31 7.37 -5.24
N ARG A 14 -9.28 6.72 -5.89
CA ARG A 14 -9.51 6.95 -7.32
C ARG A 14 -10.17 8.33 -7.54
N GLU A 15 -9.54 9.22 -8.31
CA GLU A 15 -10.14 10.49 -8.79
C GLU A 15 -10.45 10.48 -10.31
N PRO A 16 -11.47 11.20 -10.81
CA PRO A 16 -12.70 11.64 -10.14
C PRO A 16 -13.92 10.81 -10.57
N CYS A 17 -14.89 10.67 -9.68
CA CYS A 17 -16.19 10.06 -9.97
C CYS A 17 -17.02 11.02 -10.82
N TYR A 18 -17.03 10.86 -12.15
CA TYR A 18 -17.65 11.81 -13.07
C TYR A 18 -19.19 11.97 -12.96
N PHE A 19 -19.90 11.10 -12.22
CA PHE A 19 -21.37 11.04 -12.26
C PHE A 19 -22.06 10.64 -10.94
N ASP A 20 -21.41 10.76 -9.79
CA ASP A 20 -22.02 10.30 -8.52
C ASP A 20 -22.04 11.41 -7.47
N ASP A 21 -23.24 11.78 -7.00
CA ASP A 21 -23.47 12.74 -5.89
C ASP A 21 -22.79 12.28 -4.57
N TYR A 22 -22.24 11.07 -4.54
CA TYR A 22 -21.50 10.46 -3.44
C TYR A 22 -19.97 10.59 -3.52
N CYS A 23 -19.45 11.49 -4.35
CA CYS A 23 -17.99 11.70 -4.53
C CYS A 23 -17.23 12.17 -3.26
N ASN A 24 -17.92 12.40 -2.14
CA ASN A 24 -17.31 12.71 -0.84
C ASN A 24 -16.67 11.50 -0.14
N LYS A 25 -16.84 10.28 -0.66
CA LYS A 25 -16.25 9.07 -0.08
C LYS A 25 -15.07 8.60 -0.94
N CYS A 26 -13.86 8.63 -0.36
CA CYS A 26 -12.70 7.98 -0.97
C CYS A 26 -13.04 6.52 -1.28
N LYS A 27 -13.04 6.17 -2.57
CA LYS A 27 -13.05 4.78 -3.02
C LYS A 27 -11.60 4.34 -3.17
N PRO A 28 -11.10 3.44 -2.30
CA PRO A 28 -9.71 3.03 -2.36
C PRO A 28 -9.37 2.42 -3.72
N ALA A 29 -8.21 2.78 -4.26
CA ALA A 29 -7.61 2.08 -5.37
C ALA A 29 -7.30 0.64 -4.94
N THR A 30 -7.31 -0.27 -5.90
CA THR A 30 -7.14 -1.71 -5.66
C THR A 30 -5.98 -2.22 -6.51
N TYR A 31 -5.22 -3.16 -5.96
CA TYR A 31 -4.18 -3.87 -6.68
C TYR A 31 -4.53 -5.37 -6.78
N SER A 32 -3.93 -6.02 -7.77
CA SER A 32 -3.92 -7.48 -7.90
C SER A 32 -2.59 -7.88 -8.52
N VAL A 33 -1.90 -8.84 -7.90
CA VAL A 33 -0.59 -9.35 -8.35
C VAL A 33 -0.61 -10.87 -8.32
N SER A 34 -0.01 -11.49 -9.34
CA SER A 34 0.22 -12.93 -9.43
C SER A 34 1.71 -13.22 -9.42
N TYR A 35 2.13 -14.17 -8.59
CA TYR A 35 3.52 -14.58 -8.45
C TYR A 35 3.83 -15.83 -9.29
N ALA A 36 5.11 -16.12 -9.51
CA ALA A 36 5.55 -17.23 -10.36
C ALA A 36 5.11 -18.62 -9.85
N ASP A 37 4.91 -18.76 -8.54
CA ASP A 37 4.40 -19.97 -7.89
C ASP A 37 2.86 -20.13 -8.03
N LYS A 38 2.21 -19.24 -8.79
CA LYS A 38 0.76 -19.14 -8.99
C LYS A 38 -0.02 -18.67 -7.76
N SER A 39 0.65 -18.30 -6.67
CA SER A 39 0.00 -17.55 -5.61
C SER A 39 -0.37 -16.17 -6.12
N PHE A 40 -1.36 -15.55 -5.49
CA PHE A 40 -1.80 -14.20 -5.84
C PHE A 40 -2.09 -13.39 -4.58
N SER A 41 -2.03 -12.08 -4.71
CA SER A 41 -2.42 -11.14 -3.66
C SER A 41 -3.25 -10.03 -4.26
N SER A 42 -4.30 -9.63 -3.55
CA SER A 42 -5.13 -8.50 -3.93
C SER A 42 -5.58 -7.75 -2.69
N GLY A 43 -5.91 -6.48 -2.88
CA GLY A 43 -6.29 -5.60 -1.79
C GLY A 43 -6.38 -4.15 -2.21
N THR A 44 -6.20 -3.26 -1.25
CA THR A 44 -6.26 -1.81 -1.46
C THR A 44 -4.87 -1.20 -1.51
N VAL A 45 -4.76 -0.05 -2.16
CA VAL A 45 -3.52 0.69 -2.28
C VAL A 45 -3.54 1.87 -1.32
N GLY A 46 -2.42 2.11 -0.66
CA GLY A 46 -2.21 3.28 0.18
C GLY A 46 -0.74 3.65 0.19
N SER A 47 -0.44 4.83 0.71
CA SER A 47 0.91 5.30 0.92
C SER A 47 1.18 5.51 2.40
N ASP A 48 2.38 5.20 2.83
CA ASP A 48 2.85 5.51 4.19
C ASP A 48 4.36 5.75 4.17
N MET A 49 4.91 6.02 5.34
CA MET A 49 6.33 6.12 5.58
C MET A 49 6.94 4.74 5.88
N VAL A 50 8.07 4.44 5.24
CA VAL A 50 8.86 3.23 5.51
C VAL A 50 10.22 3.63 6.04
N ILE A 51 10.66 2.96 7.10
CA ILE A 51 11.93 3.20 7.76
C ILE A 51 12.83 1.99 7.55
N PHE A 52 14.06 2.23 7.12
CA PHE A 52 15.10 1.23 6.94
C PHE A 52 16.30 1.56 7.83
N GLU A 53 16.83 0.56 8.52
CA GLU A 53 18.16 0.63 9.12
C GLU A 53 19.20 0.43 8.02
N THR A 54 20.24 1.26 8.00
CA THR A 54 21.34 1.16 7.05
C THR A 54 22.52 0.39 7.65
N GLY A 55 23.41 -0.13 6.80
CA GLY A 55 24.52 -0.99 7.23
C GLY A 55 25.56 -0.31 8.11
N ASP A 56 25.51 1.01 8.22
CA ASP A 56 26.33 1.87 9.09
C ASP A 56 25.60 2.26 10.39
N GLU A 57 24.59 1.47 10.79
CA GLU A 57 23.73 1.73 11.97
C GLU A 57 22.91 3.03 11.87
N GLY A 58 22.87 3.64 10.68
CA GLY A 58 22.02 4.78 10.39
C GLY A 58 20.55 4.39 10.14
N ILE A 59 19.73 5.41 9.89
CA ILE A 59 18.31 5.25 9.58
C ILE A 59 17.99 6.05 8.32
N THR A 60 17.37 5.40 7.34
CA THR A 60 16.80 6.04 6.16
C THR A 60 15.28 5.98 6.22
N LEU A 61 14.64 7.10 5.93
CA LEU A 61 13.20 7.26 5.98
C LEU A 61 12.70 7.65 4.59
N LEU A 62 11.82 6.83 4.04
CA LEU A 62 11.16 7.08 2.77
C LEU A 62 9.69 7.44 3.04
N THR A 63 9.29 8.64 2.66
CA THR A 63 7.90 9.11 2.76
C THR A 63 7.13 8.79 1.49
N ASN A 64 5.81 8.70 1.60
CA ASN A 64 4.89 8.52 0.47
C ASN A 64 5.21 7.28 -0.38
N ILE A 65 5.69 6.21 0.24
CA ILE A 65 5.88 4.93 -0.44
C ILE A 65 4.50 4.31 -0.64
N GLU A 66 4.11 4.09 -1.89
CA GLU A 66 2.87 3.41 -2.24
C GLU A 66 3.05 1.89 -2.13
N PHE A 67 2.12 1.21 -1.45
CA PHE A 67 2.12 -0.23 -1.29
C PHE A 67 0.70 -0.81 -1.20
N GLY A 68 0.61 -2.12 -1.42
CA GLY A 68 -0.63 -2.88 -1.30
C GLY A 68 -0.91 -3.35 0.13
N CYS A 69 -2.10 -3.06 0.65
CA CYS A 69 -2.68 -3.69 1.83
C CYS A 69 -3.51 -4.92 1.43
N ALA A 70 -2.92 -6.11 1.55
CA ALA A 70 -3.58 -7.38 1.22
C ALA A 70 -4.75 -7.66 2.17
N HIS A 71 -5.88 -8.11 1.62
CA HIS A 71 -7.05 -8.51 2.42
C HIS A 71 -7.02 -9.98 2.89
N ASP A 72 -6.19 -10.82 2.28
CA ASP A 72 -6.06 -12.25 2.63
C ASP A 72 -4.60 -12.76 2.52
N PRO A 73 -3.68 -12.35 3.43
CA PRO A 73 -2.29 -12.75 3.31
C PRO A 73 -1.92 -13.94 4.20
N CYS A 74 -1.23 -14.93 3.63
CA CYS A 74 -0.55 -15.99 4.41
C CYS A 74 0.81 -15.56 5.00
N TYR A 75 1.34 -14.40 4.60
CA TYR A 75 2.65 -13.86 5.02
C TYR A 75 2.53 -12.37 5.39
N ASN A 76 3.49 -11.83 6.14
CA ASN A 76 3.42 -10.43 6.59
C ASN A 76 3.66 -9.37 5.49
N GLY A 77 4.21 -9.77 4.33
CA GLY A 77 4.41 -8.89 3.17
C GLY A 77 5.45 -9.42 2.18
N VAL A 78 5.53 -8.79 1.02
CA VAL A 78 6.55 -9.02 -0.02
C VAL A 78 7.13 -7.67 -0.43
N LEU A 79 8.46 -7.55 -0.43
CA LEU A 79 9.16 -6.37 -0.97
C LEU A 79 9.67 -6.68 -2.37
N GLY A 80 8.99 -6.15 -3.38
CA GLY A 80 9.41 -6.28 -4.78
C GLY A 80 10.62 -5.39 -5.08
N LEU A 81 11.69 -5.97 -5.65
CA LEU A 81 12.90 -5.26 -6.07
C LEU A 81 13.05 -5.23 -7.60
N GLY A 82 11.96 -5.50 -8.32
CA GLY A 82 11.93 -5.47 -9.78
C GLY A 82 11.97 -4.03 -10.30
N THR A 83 12.60 -3.84 -11.46
CA THR A 83 12.70 -2.57 -12.20
C THR A 83 11.77 -2.53 -13.39
#